data_AF-G3A1N1-F1
#
_entry.id   AF-G3A1N1-F1
#
_cell.length_a   1.000
_cell.length_b   1.000
_cell.length_c   1.000
_cell.angle_alpha   90.00
_cell.angle_beta   90.00
_cell.angle_gamma   90.00
#
_symmetry.space_group_name_H-M   'P 1'
#
loop_
_entity.id
_entity.type
_entity.pdbx_description
1 polymer ?
#
loop_
_entity_poly.entity_id
_entity_poly.type
_entity_poly.pdbx_seq_one_letter_code
_entity_poly.pdbx_strand_id
1 'polypeptide(L)'
;MATEHSTKPMPLRLHIAQFQWANAMMRAANRALARGDEAALARIGFSAEHVDELRQSGGFPERVFRANYRTIAYLRRHGGRHAH
;
A
#
# COMPACT_ATOMS: atom_id res chain seq x y z
N MET A 1 -15.32 14.44 28.35
CA MET A 1 -15.18 14.91 26.96
C MET A 1 -14.73 13.74 26.12
N ALA A 2 -15.67 12.97 25.57
CA ALA A 2 -15.36 11.87 24.66
C ALA A 2 -15.07 12.48 23.29
N THR A 3 -13.84 12.31 22.79
CA THR A 3 -13.49 12.70 21.44
C THR A 3 -14.24 11.78 20.49
N GLU A 4 -15.31 12.29 19.90
CA GLU A 4 -15.95 11.69 18.75
C GLU A 4 -14.89 11.60 17.64
N HIS A 5 -14.33 10.40 17.46
CA HIS A 5 -13.58 10.07 16.26
C HIS A 5 -14.55 10.25 15.10
N SER A 6 -14.48 11.40 14.43
CA SER A 6 -15.18 11.65 13.18
C SER A 6 -14.60 10.71 12.12
N THR A 7 -15.04 9.46 12.15
CA THR A 7 -14.84 8.46 11.11
C THR A 7 -15.73 8.83 9.93
N LYS A 8 -15.53 10.02 9.37
CA LYS A 8 -16.07 10.32 8.04
C LYS A 8 -15.50 9.23 7.12
N PRO A 9 -16.36 8.40 6.48
CA PRO A 9 -15.87 7.38 5.58
C PRO A 9 -15.03 8.08 4.53
N MET A 10 -13.74 7.74 4.52
CA MET A 10 -12.79 8.31 3.59
C MET A 10 -13.34 8.10 2.18
N PRO A 11 -13.37 9.15 1.33
CA PRO A 11 -14.02 9.03 0.02
C PRO A 11 -13.46 7.84 -0.74
N LEU A 12 -14.32 7.09 -1.42
CA LEU A 12 -13.94 5.90 -2.19
C LEU A 12 -12.70 6.11 -3.07
N ARG A 13 -12.61 7.28 -3.70
CA ARG A 13 -11.48 7.69 -4.55
C ARG A 13 -10.16 7.73 -3.78
N LEU A 14 -10.20 8.19 -2.53
CA LEU A 14 -9.02 8.28 -1.68
C LEU A 14 -8.56 6.89 -1.19
N HIS A 15 -9.49 5.96 -0.91
CA HIS A 15 -9.15 4.57 -0.64
C HIS A 15 -8.49 3.89 -1.86
N ILE A 16 -9.05 4.07 -3.06
CA ILE A 16 -8.46 3.52 -4.29
C ILE A 16 -7.05 4.10 -4.50
N ALA A 17 -6.87 5.40 -4.31
CA ALA A 17 -5.56 6.06 -4.44
C ALA A 17 -4.55 5.52 -3.42
N GLN A 18 -4.97 5.25 -2.18
CA GLN A 18 -4.11 4.65 -1.16
C GLN A 18 -3.61 3.26 -1.55
N PHE A 19 -4.50 2.38 -2.03
CA PHE A 19 -4.08 1.04 -2.49
C PHE A 19 -3.21 1.11 -3.75
N GLN A 20 -3.44 2.07 -4.64
CA GLN A 20 -2.58 2.29 -5.81
C GLN A 20 -1.19 2.77 -5.41
N TRP A 21 -1.11 3.71 -4.47
CA TRP A 21 0.16 4.19 -3.93
C TRP A 21 0.93 3.08 -3.22
N ALA A 22 0.26 2.28 -2.37
CA ALA A 22 0.85 1.12 -1.72
C ALA A 22 1.44 0.14 -2.74
N ASN A 23 0.72 -0.16 -3.83
CA ASN A 23 1.21 -1.03 -4.90
C ASN A 23 2.43 -0.45 -5.62
N ALA A 24 2.46 0.87 -5.86
CA ALA A 24 3.60 1.53 -6.47
C ALA A 24 4.84 1.50 -5.56
N MET A 25 4.65 1.79 -4.27
CA MET A 25 5.70 1.74 -3.26
C MET A 25 6.28 0.33 -3.12
N MET A 26 5.44 -0.70 -2.97
CA MET A 26 5.90 -2.09 -2.86
C MET A 26 6.68 -2.54 -4.10
N ARG A 27 6.27 -2.14 -5.31
CA ARG A 27 7.05 -2.44 -6.53
C ARG A 27 8.39 -1.70 -6.56
N ALA A 28 8.43 -0.44 -6.12
CA ALA A 28 9.66 0.33 -6.02
C ALA A 28 10.63 -0.32 -5.04
N ALA A 29 10.11 -0.77 -3.89
CA ALA A 29 10.89 -1.50 -2.88
C ALA A 29 11.45 -2.82 -3.44
N ASN A 30 10.64 -3.65 -4.11
CA ASN A 30 11.13 -4.88 -4.73
C ASN A 30 12.23 -4.62 -5.78
N ARG A 31 12.11 -3.55 -6.57
CA ARG A 31 13.13 -3.18 -7.57
C ARG A 31 14.42 -2.69 -6.92
N ALA A 32 14.31 -1.87 -5.87
CA ALA A 32 15.47 -1.39 -5.12
C ALA A 32 16.19 -2.56 -4.44
N LEU A 33 15.43 -3.46 -3.81
CA LEU A 33 15.93 -4.68 -3.20
C LEU A 33 16.69 -5.55 -4.20
N ALA A 34 16.10 -5.82 -5.37
CA ALA A 34 16.74 -6.63 -6.41
C ALA A 34 18.05 -6.02 -6.95
N ARG A 35 18.25 -4.72 -6.78
CA ARG A 35 19.47 -3.99 -7.17
C ARG A 35 20.46 -3.79 -6.02
N GLY A 36 20.09 -4.17 -4.80
CA GLY A 36 20.87 -3.83 -3.59
C GLY A 36 20.90 -2.33 -3.28
N ASP A 37 19.95 -1.56 -3.79
CA ASP A 37 19.89 -0.10 -3.66
C ASP A 37 19.19 0.31 -2.35
N GLU A 38 19.93 0.22 -1.24
CA GLU A 38 19.42 0.62 0.09
C GLU A 38 19.11 2.11 0.18
N ALA A 39 19.82 2.96 -0.57
CA ALA A 39 19.55 4.39 -0.63
C ALA A 39 18.17 4.68 -1.23
N ALA A 40 17.77 3.93 -2.26
CA ALA A 40 16.41 4.01 -2.80
C ALA A 40 15.35 3.53 -1.81
N LEU A 41 15.63 2.49 -1.01
CA LEU A 41 14.73 2.01 0.06
C LEU A 41 14.55 3.05 1.17
N ALA A 42 15.64 3.68 1.61
CA ALA A 42 15.61 4.75 2.60
C ALA A 42 14.82 5.97 2.08
N ARG A 43 15.00 6.34 0.80
CA ARG A 43 14.29 7.47 0.17
C ARG A 43 12.78 7.27 0.07
N ILE A 44 12.30 6.03 -0.04
CA ILE A 44 10.87 5.71 -0.01
C ILE A 44 10.33 5.47 1.41
N GLY A 45 11.17 5.67 2.44
CA GLY A 45 10.77 5.68 3.84
C GLY A 45 10.95 4.37 4.59
N PHE A 46 11.70 3.40 4.06
CA PHE A 46 12.00 2.17 4.79
C PHE A 46 13.12 2.41 5.80
N SER A 47 12.92 1.96 7.03
CA SER A 47 13.97 1.87 8.05
C SER A 47 14.92 0.71 7.73
N ALA A 48 16.12 0.73 8.30
CA ALA A 48 17.09 -0.36 8.15
C ALA A 48 16.49 -1.72 8.58
N GLU A 49 15.75 -1.75 9.69
CA GLU A 49 15.04 -2.94 10.18
C GLU A 49 14.05 -3.50 9.13
N HIS A 50 13.21 -2.64 8.54
CA HIS A 50 12.28 -3.06 7.49
C HIS A 50 13.00 -3.50 6.21
N VAL A 51 14.18 -2.95 5.90
CA VAL A 51 14.98 -3.40 4.76
C VAL A 51 15.52 -4.80 5.00
N ASP A 52 16.00 -5.11 6.21
CA ASP A 52 16.50 -6.44 6.56
C ASP A 52 15.37 -7.49 6.56
N GLU A 53 14.18 -7.16 7.06
CA GLU A 53 13.01 -8.03 6.94
C GLU A 53 12.61 -8.25 5.47
N LEU A 54 12.65 -7.19 4.67
CA LEU A 54 12.33 -7.26 3.25
C LEU A 54 13.37 -8.12 2.49
N ARG A 55 14.64 -8.07 2.87
CA ARG A 55 15.70 -8.95 2.37
C ARG A 55 15.45 -10.40 2.71
N GLN A 56 15.17 -10.69 3.98
CA GLN A 56 14.93 -12.05 4.45
C GLN A 56 13.70 -12.69 3.77
N SER A 57 12.68 -11.90 3.49
CA SER A 57 11.47 -12.35 2.79
C SER A 57 11.58 -12.37 1.27
N GLY A 58 12.66 -11.83 0.69
CA GLY A 58 12.85 -11.72 -0.77
C GLY A 58 11.96 -10.65 -1.43
N GLY A 59 11.49 -9.66 -0.66
CA GLY A 59 10.62 -8.59 -1.12
C GLY A 59 9.15 -8.79 -0.77
N PHE A 60 8.31 -7.88 -1.25
CA PHE A 60 6.86 -7.99 -1.14
C PHE A 60 6.36 -9.16 -2.00
N PRO A 61 5.63 -10.13 -1.42
CA PRO A 61 5.12 -11.28 -2.15
C PRO A 61 3.95 -10.92 -3.06
N GLU A 62 3.80 -11.64 -4.18
CA GLU A 62 2.73 -11.42 -5.16
C GLU A 62 1.32 -11.46 -4.53
N ARG A 63 1.13 -12.28 -3.49
CA ARG A 63 -0.13 -12.40 -2.76
C ARG A 63 -0.63 -11.06 -2.21
N VAL A 64 0.27 -10.20 -1.73
CA VAL A 64 -0.07 -8.88 -1.17
C VAL A 64 -0.53 -7.94 -2.29
N PHE A 65 0.16 -7.93 -3.43
CA PHE A 65 -0.28 -7.17 -4.62
C PHE A 65 -1.67 -7.62 -5.08
N ARG A 66 -1.89 -8.94 -5.16
CA ARG A 66 -3.17 -9.53 -5.57
C ARG A 66 -4.31 -9.13 -4.62
N ALA A 67 -4.06 -9.11 -3.32
CA ALA A 67 -5.03 -8.63 -2.33
C ALA A 67 -5.41 -7.17 -2.60
N ASN A 68 -4.44 -6.28 -2.78
CA ASN A 68 -4.70 -4.87 -3.05
C ASN A 68 -5.45 -4.65 -4.37
N TYR A 69 -5.13 -5.39 -5.43
CA TYR A 69 -5.90 -5.31 -6.69
C TYR A 69 -7.34 -5.76 -6.52
N ARG A 70 -7.58 -6.84 -5.77
CA ARG A 70 -8.94 -7.29 -5.47
C ARG A 70 -9.71 -6.22 -4.69
N THR A 71 -9.08 -5.57 -3.72
CA THR A 71 -9.70 -4.46 -2.98
C THR A 71 -10.00 -3.28 -3.90
N ILE A 72 -9.07 -2.85 -4.76
CA ILE A 72 -9.33 -1.78 -5.74
C ILE A 72 -10.50 -2.15 -6.67
N ALA A 73 -10.52 -3.38 -7.20
CA ALA A 73 -11.59 -3.85 -8.07
C ALA A 73 -12.95 -3.89 -7.35
N TYR A 74 -12.97 -4.35 -6.11
CA TYR A 74 -14.15 -4.34 -5.26
C TYR A 74 -14.66 -2.91 -5.02
N LEU A 75 -13.77 -2.00 -4.62
CA LEU A 75 -14.10 -0.59 -4.39
C LEU A 75 -14.64 0.08 -5.66
N ARG A 76 -14.04 -0.18 -6.84
CA ARG A 76 -14.56 0.33 -8.12
C ARG A 76 -15.95 -0.22 -8.46
N ARG A 77 -16.22 -1.49 -8.15
CA ARG A 77 -17.49 -2.16 -8.48
C ARG A 77 -18.63 -1.83 -7.52
N HIS A 78 -18.32 -1.65 -6.24
CA HIS A 78 -19.31 -1.52 -5.17
C HIS A 78 -19.37 -0.13 -4.54
N GLY A 79 -18.29 0.64 -4.59
CA GLY A 79 -18.27 1.99 -4.03
C GLY A 79 -19.09 3.02 -4.82
N GLY A 80 -19.51 2.69 -6.04
CA GLY A 80 -20.51 3.47 -6.78
C GLY A 80 -21.97 3.20 -6.37
N ARG A 81 -22.24 2.16 -5.56
CA ARG A 81 -23.62 1.80 -5.15
C ARG A 81 -24.10 2.48 -3.87
N HIS A 82 -23.24 3.23 -3.18
CA HIS A 82 -23.58 3.94 -1.94
C HIS A 82 -23.58 5.48 -2.11
N ALA A 83 -23.79 5.96 -3.34
CA ALA A 83 -23.89 7.38 -3.67
C ALA A 83 -25.32 7.82 -4.02
N HIS A 84 -26.33 7.12 -3.51
CA HIS A 84 -27.75 7.46 -3.63
C HIS A 84 -28.36 7.67 -2.25
#